data_AF-A0A819ZHJ5-F1
#
_entry.id   AF-A0A819ZHJ5-F1
#
_cell.length_a   1.000
_cell.length_b   1.000
_cell.length_c   1.000
_cell.angle_alpha   90.00
_cell.angle_beta   90.00
_cell.angle_gamma   90.00
#
_symmetry.space_group_name_H-M   'P 1'
#
loop_
_entity.id
_entity.type
_entity.pdbx_description
1 polymer ?
#
loop_
_entity_poly.entity_id
_entity_poly.type
_entity_poly.pdbx_seq_one_letter_code
_entity_poly.pdbx_strand_id
1 'polypeptide(L)'
;MATFANTYDEKIRPLMDKIDQARTLLAPGNYGITFPNVVVVGDQSSGKSSLLESLSLVELPKGNGIVTRCPLVLRLRKSDERRVY
;
A
#
# COMPACT_ATOMS: atom_id res chain seq x y z
N MET A 1 6.22 22.30 2.58
CA MET A 1 6.15 20.89 3.04
C MET A 1 5.24 20.69 4.25
N ALA A 2 5.33 21.51 5.32
CA ALA A 2 4.47 21.37 6.52
C ALA A 2 2.96 21.50 6.25
N THR A 3 2.54 22.39 5.33
CA THR A 3 1.12 22.62 5.01
C THR A 3 0.43 21.39 4.40
N PHE A 4 1.14 20.65 3.53
CA PHE A 4 0.59 19.45 2.90
C PHE A 4 0.46 18.31 3.92
N ALA A 5 1.49 18.09 4.75
CA ALA A 5 1.48 17.07 5.78
C ALA A 5 0.34 17.31 6.79
N ASN A 6 0.15 18.55 7.25
CA ASN A 6 -0.94 18.90 8.17
C ASN A 6 -2.32 18.70 7.52
N THR A 7 -2.50 19.17 6.29
CA THR A 7 -3.78 18.98 5.55
C THR A 7 -4.08 17.49 5.33
N TYR A 8 -3.05 16.71 4.99
CA TYR A 8 -3.18 15.27 4.80
C TYR A 8 -3.58 14.56 6.10
N ASP A 9 -2.90 14.84 7.21
CA ASP A 9 -3.18 14.19 8.49
C ASP A 9 -4.55 14.62 9.06
N GLU A 10 -4.98 15.87 8.87
CA GLU A 10 -6.29 16.34 9.38
C GLU A 10 -7.48 15.89 8.53
N LYS A 11 -7.34 15.88 7.19
CA LYS A 11 -8.49 15.66 6.29
C LYS A 11 -8.45 14.33 5.55
N ILE A 12 -7.28 13.89 5.10
CA ILE A 12 -7.15 12.71 4.22
C ILE A 12 -6.98 11.43 5.02
N ARG A 13 -6.17 11.46 6.08
CA ARG A 13 -5.91 10.29 6.94
C ARG A 13 -7.20 9.71 7.55
N PRO A 14 -8.13 10.49 8.13
CA PRO A 14 -9.38 9.93 8.67
C PRO A 14 -10.24 9.25 7.61
N LEU A 15 -10.20 9.72 6.35
CA LEU A 15 -10.91 9.10 5.24
C LEU A 15 -10.26 7.78 4.82
N MET A 16 -8.92 7.74 4.75
CA MET A 16 -8.16 6.53 4.47
C MET A 16 -8.44 5.44 5.53
N ASP A 17 -8.46 5.82 6.81
CA ASP A 17 -8.74 4.89 7.91
C ASP A 17 -10.16 4.30 7.80
N LYS A 18 -11.16 5.13 7.45
CA LYS A 18 -12.54 4.67 7.22
C LYS A 18 -12.66 3.71 6.03
N ILE A 19 -11.96 3.99 4.92
CA ILE A 19 -11.89 3.10 3.76
C ILE A 19 -11.30 1.74 4.17
N ASP A 20 -10.26 1.75 4.98
CA ASP A 20 -9.61 0.53 5.47
C ASP A 20 -10.49 -0.28 6.43
N GLN A 21 -11.23 0.38 7.30
CA GLN A 21 -12.23 -0.24 8.18
C GLN A 21 -13.35 -0.87 7.36
N ALA A 22 -13.94 -0.12 6.42
CA ALA A 22 -15.01 -0.61 5.56
C ALA A 22 -14.54 -1.81 4.71
N ARG A 23 -13.32 -1.77 4.16
CA ARG A 23 -12.73 -2.89 3.43
C ARG A 23 -12.62 -4.14 4.29
N THR A 24 -12.25 -4.01 5.56
CA THR A 24 -12.10 -5.14 6.48
C THR A 24 -13.45 -5.75 6.84
N LEU A 25 -14.46 -4.91 7.09
CA LEU A 25 -15.82 -5.35 7.43
C LEU A 25 -16.56 -5.99 6.25
N LEU A 26 -16.36 -5.47 5.04
CA LEU A 26 -17.09 -5.89 3.85
C LEU A 26 -16.39 -6.97 3.03
N ALA A 27 -15.09 -7.25 3.29
CA ALA A 27 -14.35 -8.31 2.61
C ALA A 27 -15.00 -9.71 2.67
N PRO A 28 -15.63 -10.16 3.79
CA PRO A 28 -16.20 -11.50 3.86
C PRO A 28 -17.49 -11.70 3.06
N GLY A 29 -18.27 -10.63 2.83
CA GLY A 29 -19.64 -10.77 2.33
C GLY A 29 -19.82 -10.56 0.82
N ASN A 30 -18.72 -10.40 0.08
CA ASN A 30 -18.70 -10.27 -1.39
C ASN A 30 -19.79 -9.33 -1.96
N TYR A 31 -19.97 -8.18 -1.33
CA TYR A 31 -21.08 -7.25 -1.58
C TYR A 31 -20.98 -6.48 -2.92
N GLY A 32 -20.04 -6.83 -3.81
CA GLY A 32 -19.79 -6.11 -5.07
C GLY A 32 -19.24 -4.70 -4.89
N ILE A 33 -18.83 -4.32 -3.67
CA ILE A 33 -18.30 -2.98 -3.36
C ILE A 33 -16.78 -2.96 -3.62
N THR A 34 -16.35 -2.10 -4.53
CA THR A 34 -14.93 -1.86 -4.82
C THR A 34 -14.41 -0.66 -4.04
N PHE A 35 -13.31 -0.84 -3.32
CA PHE A 35 -12.59 0.26 -2.67
C PHE A 35 -11.46 0.78 -3.57
N PRO A 36 -11.10 2.07 -3.47
CA PRO A 36 -9.97 2.62 -4.22
C PRO A 36 -8.68 1.90 -3.87
N ASN A 37 -7.92 1.47 -4.89
CA ASN A 37 -6.61 0.84 -4.76
C ASN A 37 -5.67 1.43 -5.82
N VAL A 38 -4.36 1.40 -5.54
CA VAL A 38 -3.32 1.73 -6.51
C VAL A 38 -2.72 0.43 -7.02
N VAL A 39 -2.57 0.31 -8.34
CA VAL A 39 -1.96 -0.86 -8.98
C VAL A 39 -0.64 -0.43 -9.61
N VAL A 40 0.41 -1.20 -9.36
CA VAL A 40 1.73 -1.00 -9.98
C VAL A 40 1.84 -1.90 -11.19
N VAL A 41 2.03 -1.29 -12.37
CA VAL A 41 2.16 -1.98 -13.65
C VAL A 41 3.41 -1.50 -14.39
N GLY A 42 3.99 -2.37 -15.22
CA GLY A 42 5.18 -2.03 -16.01
C GLY A 42 5.93 -3.25 -16.49
N ASP A 43 6.77 -3.06 -17.51
CA ASP A 43 7.54 -4.11 -18.17
C ASP A 43 8.53 -4.81 -17.23
N GLN A 44 8.98 -6.03 -17.56
CA GLN A 44 9.99 -6.74 -16.79
C GLN A 44 11.23 -5.86 -16.56
N SER A 45 11.82 -5.94 -15.37
CA SER A 45 13.01 -5.13 -15.00
C SER A 45 12.79 -3.62 -14.86
N SER A 46 11.56 -3.11 -14.95
CA SER A 46 11.25 -1.67 -14.78
C SER A 46 11.32 -1.15 -13.34
N GLY A 47 11.87 -1.91 -12.39
CA GLY A 47 12.00 -1.48 -10.99
C GLY A 47 10.74 -1.60 -10.11
N LYS A 48 9.69 -2.31 -10.54
CA LYS A 48 8.44 -2.49 -9.76
C LYS A 48 8.69 -3.03 -8.36
N SER A 49 9.45 -4.12 -8.23
CA SER A 49 9.76 -4.71 -6.93
C SER A 49 10.57 -3.73 -6.08
N SER A 50 11.56 -3.03 -6.65
CA SER A 50 12.37 -2.04 -5.94
C SER A 50 11.57 -0.84 -5.42
N LEU A 51 10.57 -0.37 -6.19
CA LEU A 51 9.62 0.65 -5.73
C LEU A 51 8.83 0.16 -4.52
N LEU A 52 8.27 -1.05 -4.62
CA LEU A 52 7.49 -1.65 -3.55
C LEU A 52 8.33 -1.94 -2.30
N GLU A 53 9.59 -2.35 -2.45
CA GLU A 53 10.55 -2.50 -1.35
C GLU A 53 10.81 -1.16 -0.66
N SER A 54 11.03 -0.09 -1.44
CA SER A 54 11.32 1.25 -0.90
C SER A 54 10.12 1.85 -0.17
N LEU A 55 8.90 1.55 -0.61
CA LEU A 55 7.67 2.00 0.05
C LEU A 55 7.31 1.18 1.29
N SER A 56 7.48 -0.14 1.22
CA SER A 56 7.09 -1.05 2.30
C SER A 56 8.17 -1.27 3.35
N LEU A 57 9.42 -0.96 3.00
CA LEU A 57 10.62 -1.31 3.77
C LEU A 57 10.77 -2.82 4.02
N VAL A 58 10.16 -3.64 3.14
CA VAL A 58 10.24 -5.11 3.16
C VAL A 58 10.95 -5.57 1.89
N GLU A 59 11.91 -6.47 2.05
CA GLU A 59 12.58 -7.10 0.92
C GLU A 59 11.61 -8.01 0.16
N LEU A 60 11.58 -7.86 -1.16
CA LEU A 60 10.77 -8.68 -2.05
C LEU A 60 11.68 -9.62 -2.85
N PRO A 61 11.19 -10.81 -3.26
CA PRO A 61 11.96 -11.69 -4.13
C PRO A 61 12.39 -10.97 -5.42
N LYS A 62 13.71 -10.82 -5.61
CA LYS A 62 14.34 -10.17 -6.77
C LYS A 62 15.58 -10.92 -7.22
N GLY A 63 15.85 -10.90 -8.52
CA GLY A 63 16.97 -11.60 -9.14
C GLY A 63 16.74 -11.79 -10.63
N ASN A 64 17.78 -12.23 -11.35
CA ASN A 64 17.68 -12.49 -12.78
C ASN A 64 16.62 -13.58 -13.05
N GLY A 65 15.66 -13.27 -13.93
CA GLY A 65 14.54 -14.18 -14.24
C GLY A 65 13.45 -14.29 -13.15
N ILE A 66 13.59 -13.59 -12.02
CA ILE A 66 12.55 -13.55 -10.98
C ILE A 66 11.52 -12.47 -11.34
N VAL A 67 10.26 -12.89 -11.43
CA VAL A 67 9.10 -12.01 -11.68
C VAL A 67 7.99 -12.32 -10.68
N THR A 68 7.13 -11.33 -10.43
CA THR A 68 5.95 -11.47 -9.58
C THR A 68 4.89 -12.31 -10.31
N ARG A 69 4.79 -13.60 -9.97
CA ARG A 69 3.87 -14.57 -10.62
C ARG A 69 2.47 -14.62 -10.00
N CYS A 70 2.26 -13.98 -8.86
CA CYS A 70 0.96 -13.86 -8.21
C CYS A 70 0.71 -12.39 -7.80
N PRO A 71 -0.55 -11.91 -7.80
CA PRO A 71 -0.85 -10.57 -7.32
C PRO A 71 -0.38 -10.37 -5.88
N LEU A 72 0.48 -9.39 -5.66
CA LEU A 72 0.92 -8.97 -4.32
C LEU A 72 0.08 -7.78 -3.87
N VAL A 73 -0.60 -7.92 -2.73
CA VAL A 73 -1.36 -6.83 -2.12
C VAL A 73 -0.56 -6.28 -0.94
N LEU A 74 -0.07 -5.05 -1.08
CA LEU A 74 0.61 -4.33 0.00
C LEU A 74 -0.37 -3.38 0.70
N ARG A 75 -0.49 -3.52 2.01
CA ARG A 75 -1.29 -2.63 2.87
C ARG A 75 -0.35 -1.93 3.84
N LEU A 76 -0.12 -0.65 3.61
CA LEU A 76 0.76 0.18 4.45
C LEU A 76 -0.08 0.94 5.45
N ARG A 77 0.25 0.83 6.73
CA ARG A 77 -0.38 1.59 7.82
C ARG A 77 0.71 2.31 8.60
N LYS A 78 0.44 3.56 8.99
CA LYS A 78 1.31 4.27 9.92
C LYS A 78 1.17 3.62 11.28
N SER A 79 2.27 3.18 11.87
CA SER A 79 2.32 2.83 13.29
C SER A 79 2.60 4.08 14.11
N ASP A 80 1.96 4.20 15.28
CA ASP A 80 2.34 5.21 16.29
C ASP A 80 3.65 4.83 16.99
N GLU A 81 4.04 3.55 16.92
CA GLU A 81 5.35 3.08 17.33
C GLU A 81 6.40 3.53 16.32
N ARG A 82 7.25 4.48 16.73
CA ARG A 82 8.53 4.72 16.05
C ARG A 82 9.41 3.50 16.31
N ARG A 83 9.53 2.61 15.32
CA ARG A 83 10.64 1.67 15.29
C ARG A 83 11.92 2.47 15.05
N VAL A 84 12.69 2.65 16.11
CA VAL A 84 14.08 3.13 16.04
C VAL A 84 14.89 1.95 15.50
N TYR A 85 15.45 2.13 14.31
CA TYR A 85 16.48 1.26 13.76
C TYR A 85 17.85 1.87 14.08
#